data_AF-A0A3M2SXY7-F1
#
_entry.id   AF-A0A3M2SXY7-F1
#
_cell.length_a   1.000
_cell.length_b   1.000
_cell.length_c   1.000
_cell.angle_alpha   90.00
_cell.angle_beta   90.00
_cell.angle_gamma   90.00
#
_symmetry.space_group_name_H-M   'P 1'
#
loop_
_entity.id
_entity.type
_entity.pdbx_description
1 polymer ?
#
loop_
_entity_poly.entity_id
_entity_poly.type
_entity_poly.pdbx_seq_one_letter_code
_entity_poly.pdbx_strand_id
1 'polypeptide(L)'
;MAFDPYRNNSPQDSTECTPGKGSHRPGKAHKGPPQPHKPRRQDEFDGPCQFLQRPSPQTWSTSAARETDLPPLPTNLQAHEQDFVLSEVNNHLSQCAFDFIAKHHFPIPREPKKREVKTPSDREWTEWVHLLKRLATTRRIPARLLFNGQIQQLVTILENSLEMRHAAMHKSRPIKDDRNVLQLVSAGIQVARILKDPRAMEALNALYMWTEACIYERQALARFYY
;
A
#
# COMPACT_ATOMS: atom_id res chain seq x y z
N MET A 1 -19.66 9.95 -52.04
CA MET A 1 -18.96 8.81 -51.43
C MET A 1 -18.67 9.18 -49.99
N ALA A 2 -19.50 8.71 -49.07
CA ALA A 2 -19.37 8.92 -47.64
C ALA A 2 -18.80 7.63 -47.04
N PHE A 3 -17.68 7.75 -46.32
CA PHE A 3 -17.06 6.65 -45.57
C PHE A 3 -17.08 7.03 -44.10
N ASP A 4 -17.76 6.21 -43.32
CA ASP A 4 -17.64 6.12 -41.87
C ASP A 4 -17.52 4.63 -41.56
N PRO A 5 -16.50 4.21 -40.79
CA PRO A 5 -16.84 3.37 -39.65
C PRO A 5 -15.87 3.57 -38.47
N TYR A 6 -16.29 4.39 -37.50
CA TYR A 6 -15.80 4.23 -36.13
C TYR A 6 -16.39 2.98 -35.48
N ARG A 7 -15.48 2.03 -35.27
CA ARG A 7 -15.55 0.83 -34.44
C ARG A 7 -16.04 1.16 -33.02
N ASN A 8 -17.20 0.65 -32.65
CA ASN A 8 -17.69 0.66 -31.28
C ASN A 8 -17.50 -0.73 -30.65
N ASN A 9 -16.84 -0.79 -29.50
CA ASN A 9 -16.45 -2.00 -28.78
C ASN A 9 -17.39 -2.21 -27.57
N SER A 10 -17.98 -3.41 -27.53
CA SER A 10 -18.34 -4.21 -26.32
C SER A 10 -19.52 -3.75 -25.45
N PRO A 11 -20.13 -4.63 -24.60
CA PRO A 11 -19.70 -5.98 -24.18
C PRO A 11 -20.77 -7.10 -24.12
N GLN A 12 -20.24 -8.34 -24.11
CA GLN A 12 -20.64 -9.55 -23.35
C GLN A 12 -22.08 -10.10 -23.43
N ASP A 13 -22.19 -11.37 -23.88
CA ASP A 13 -22.75 -12.42 -23.03
C ASP A 13 -22.18 -13.80 -23.43
N SER A 14 -21.99 -14.66 -22.43
CA SER A 14 -21.31 -15.94 -22.50
C SER A 14 -22.20 -17.03 -21.90
N THR A 15 -22.60 -17.98 -22.73
CA THR A 15 -23.28 -19.26 -22.48
C THR A 15 -22.73 -20.21 -23.56
N GLU A 16 -22.46 -21.50 -23.40
CA GLU A 16 -22.73 -22.51 -22.39
C GLU A 16 -21.87 -23.77 -22.71
N CYS A 17 -21.83 -24.69 -21.74
CA CYS A 17 -21.26 -26.04 -21.65
C CYS A 17 -21.06 -26.91 -22.92
N THR A 18 -19.91 -27.60 -23.00
CA THR A 18 -19.73 -29.09 -22.91
C THR A 18 -18.32 -29.51 -23.38
N PRO A 19 -17.79 -30.65 -22.88
CA PRO A 19 -17.31 -31.64 -23.88
C PRO A 19 -17.48 -33.13 -23.50
N GLY A 20 -18.00 -33.90 -24.45
CA GLY A 20 -17.30 -34.98 -25.20
C GLY A 20 -16.73 -36.22 -24.48
N LYS A 21 -17.27 -37.41 -24.84
CA LYS A 21 -16.82 -38.78 -24.46
C LYS A 21 -15.80 -39.41 -25.45
N GLY A 22 -14.99 -40.35 -24.92
CA GLY A 22 -14.38 -41.52 -25.59
C GLY A 22 -12.87 -41.40 -25.91
N SER A 23 -11.97 -42.40 -25.83
CA SER A 23 -12.06 -43.85 -25.63
C SER A 23 -10.65 -44.51 -25.54
N HIS A 24 -10.42 -45.34 -24.50
CA HIS A 24 -9.62 -46.60 -24.39
C HIS A 24 -8.09 -46.73 -24.66
N ARG A 25 -7.38 -47.25 -23.63
CA ARG A 25 -6.43 -48.40 -23.69
C ARG A 25 -6.28 -49.07 -22.30
N PRO A 26 -6.20 -50.42 -22.18
CA PRO A 26 -6.19 -51.10 -20.89
C PRO A 26 -4.77 -51.45 -20.40
N GLY A 27 -4.49 -51.23 -19.12
CA GLY A 27 -3.23 -51.59 -18.47
C GLY A 27 -3.46 -52.00 -17.01
N LYS A 28 -3.20 -53.29 -16.73
CA LYS A 28 -3.23 -54.04 -15.45
C LYS A 28 -3.28 -53.21 -14.15
N ALA A 29 -4.41 -53.32 -13.44
CA ALA A 29 -4.59 -52.77 -12.09
C ALA A 29 -4.00 -53.70 -11.01
N HIS A 30 -2.96 -53.23 -10.32
CA HIS A 30 -2.62 -53.69 -8.98
C HIS A 30 -3.65 -53.11 -8.00
N LYS A 31 -4.39 -53.97 -7.29
CA LYS A 31 -5.33 -53.56 -6.23
C LYS A 31 -4.56 -53.10 -4.98
N GLY A 32 -4.13 -51.84 -4.97
CA GLY A 32 -3.84 -51.11 -3.73
C GLY A 32 -5.12 -50.48 -3.17
N PRO A 33 -5.23 -50.28 -1.84
CA PRO A 33 -6.41 -49.67 -1.23
C PRO A 33 -6.64 -48.24 -1.76
N PRO A 34 -7.90 -47.80 -1.90
CA PRO A 34 -8.23 -46.50 -2.47
C PRO A 34 -7.65 -45.37 -1.62
N GLN A 35 -6.80 -44.54 -2.22
CA GLN A 35 -6.39 -43.29 -1.60
C GLN A 35 -7.62 -42.39 -1.45
N PRO A 36 -7.85 -41.79 -0.27
CA PRO A 36 -8.97 -40.87 -0.10
C PRO A 36 -8.80 -39.70 -1.07
N HIS A 37 -9.81 -39.50 -1.92
CA HIS A 37 -9.92 -38.31 -2.76
C HIS A 37 -9.75 -37.09 -1.87
N LYS A 38 -8.70 -36.29 -2.12
CA LYS A 38 -8.57 -34.98 -1.48
C LYS A 38 -9.90 -34.24 -1.68
N PRO A 39 -10.58 -33.79 -0.62
CA PRO A 39 -11.80 -33.03 -0.79
C PRO A 39 -11.49 -31.84 -1.69
N ARG A 40 -12.28 -31.71 -2.75
CA ARG A 40 -12.32 -30.52 -3.62
C ARG A 40 -12.38 -29.32 -2.66
N ARG A 41 -11.48 -28.34 -2.80
CA ARG A 41 -11.47 -27.13 -1.95
C ARG A 41 -12.79 -26.41 -2.15
N GLN A 42 -13.81 -26.80 -1.41
CA GLN A 42 -15.06 -26.09 -1.30
C GLN A 42 -14.74 -24.90 -0.43
N ASP A 43 -14.91 -23.70 -0.98
CA ASP A 43 -14.63 -22.48 -0.26
C ASP A 43 -15.61 -22.38 0.92
N GLU A 44 -15.17 -21.84 2.06
CA GLU A 44 -16.03 -21.70 3.25
C GLU A 44 -17.26 -20.81 2.95
N PHE A 45 -17.16 -19.95 1.94
CA PHE A 45 -18.25 -19.13 1.44
C PHE A 45 -19.17 -19.85 0.43
N ASP A 46 -18.81 -21.07 -0.02
CA ASP A 46 -19.64 -21.91 -0.90
C ASP A 46 -20.66 -22.76 -0.11
N GLY A 47 -20.64 -22.70 1.22
CA GLY A 47 -21.59 -23.36 2.11
C GLY A 47 -22.85 -22.52 2.41
N PRO A 48 -23.77 -23.03 3.25
CA PRO A 48 -24.92 -22.26 3.71
C PRO A 48 -24.47 -20.95 4.38
N CYS A 49 -24.78 -19.82 3.77
CA CYS A 49 -24.40 -18.49 4.24
C CYS A 49 -25.62 -17.70 4.73
N GLN A 50 -25.42 -16.94 5.80
CA GLN A 50 -26.40 -15.99 6.29
C GLN A 50 -26.20 -14.65 5.58
N PHE A 51 -27.22 -14.19 4.88
CA PHE A 51 -27.27 -12.81 4.40
C PHE A 51 -27.93 -11.92 5.45
N LEU A 52 -27.34 -10.75 5.72
CA LEU A 52 -27.98 -9.74 6.53
C LEU A 52 -29.18 -9.16 5.76
N GLN A 53 -30.30 -8.94 6.45
CA GLN A 53 -31.47 -8.31 5.85
C GLN A 53 -31.12 -6.88 5.44
N ARG A 54 -31.36 -6.54 4.16
CA ARG A 54 -31.13 -5.18 3.67
C ARG A 54 -31.99 -4.20 4.49
N PRO A 55 -31.44 -3.06 4.95
CA PRO A 55 -32.22 -2.05 5.64
C PRO A 55 -33.45 -1.65 4.81
N SER A 56 -34.58 -1.36 5.47
CA SER A 56 -35.80 -0.94 4.76
C SER A 56 -35.53 0.30 3.90
N PRO A 57 -36.21 0.50 2.76
CA PRO A 57 -35.99 1.66 1.91
C PRO A 57 -36.15 3.00 2.62
N GLN A 58 -36.93 3.05 3.71
CA GLN A 58 -37.14 4.25 4.52
C GLN A 58 -35.98 4.50 5.51
N THR A 59 -35.43 3.44 6.09
CA THR A 59 -34.18 3.51 6.89
C THR A 59 -32.99 3.82 5.98
N TRP A 60 -32.94 3.20 4.80
CA TRP A 60 -31.89 3.43 3.81
C TRP A 60 -32.04 4.80 3.16
N SER A 61 -33.24 5.33 2.84
CA SER A 61 -33.41 6.66 2.20
C SER A 61 -32.95 7.83 3.08
N THR A 62 -32.91 7.64 4.40
CA THR A 62 -32.40 8.64 5.34
C THR A 62 -30.87 8.67 5.35
N SER A 63 -30.22 7.55 4.99
CA SER A 63 -28.75 7.39 4.90
C SER A 63 -28.22 7.38 3.46
N ALA A 64 -29.09 7.08 2.50
CA ALA A 64 -28.93 7.27 1.07
C ALA A 64 -29.29 8.71 0.76
N ALA A 65 -28.59 9.63 1.43
CA ALA A 65 -28.28 10.92 0.88
C ALA A 65 -27.51 10.65 -0.42
N ARG A 66 -28.27 10.28 -1.47
CA ARG A 66 -27.92 9.98 -2.86
C ARG A 66 -26.59 9.22 -3.03
N GLU A 67 -26.17 8.98 -4.24
CA GLU A 67 -24.73 8.97 -4.52
C GLU A 67 -24.25 10.43 -4.45
N THR A 68 -24.54 11.15 -3.36
CA THR A 68 -24.04 12.51 -3.18
C THR A 68 -22.58 12.36 -2.80
N ASP A 69 -21.71 13.12 -3.46
CA ASP A 69 -20.28 13.11 -3.17
C ASP A 69 -20.05 13.23 -1.66
N LEU A 70 -19.27 12.29 -1.10
CA LEU A 70 -18.86 12.33 0.30
C LEU A 70 -18.30 13.72 0.62
N PRO A 71 -18.61 14.30 1.78
CA PRO A 71 -18.06 15.59 2.15
C PRO A 71 -16.52 15.51 2.09
N PRO A 72 -15.84 16.47 1.43
CA PRO A 72 -14.41 16.44 1.32
C PRO A 72 -13.78 16.52 2.71
N LEU A 73 -12.72 15.75 2.93
CA LEU A 73 -11.96 15.84 4.17
C LEU A 73 -11.22 17.19 4.25
N PRO A 74 -10.94 17.68 5.47
CA PRO A 74 -10.21 18.94 5.65
C PRO A 74 -8.83 18.92 4.97
N THR A 75 -8.53 20.00 4.25
CA THR A 75 -7.29 20.23 3.49
C THR A 75 -6.72 21.59 3.87
N ASN A 76 -6.22 21.73 5.10
CA ASN A 76 -5.76 23.01 5.63
C ASN A 76 -4.31 23.32 5.20
N LEU A 77 -3.49 22.29 4.99
CA LEU A 77 -2.12 22.46 4.50
C LEU A 77 -2.10 22.92 3.03
N GLN A 78 -1.31 23.94 2.76
CA GLN A 78 -1.03 24.41 1.41
C GLN A 78 -0.15 23.41 0.66
N ALA A 79 -0.19 23.45 -0.67
CA ALA A 79 0.57 22.53 -1.52
C ALA A 79 2.07 22.52 -1.19
N HIS A 80 2.70 23.69 -1.02
CA HIS A 80 4.12 23.80 -0.70
C HIS A 80 4.47 23.27 0.71
N GLU A 81 3.55 23.38 1.68
CA GLU A 81 3.72 22.83 3.03
C GLU A 81 3.66 21.31 2.97
N GLN A 82 2.74 20.75 2.17
CA GLN A 82 2.74 19.32 1.90
C GLN A 82 4.05 18.91 1.24
N ASP A 83 4.48 19.54 0.16
CA ASP A 83 5.72 19.18 -0.55
C ASP A 83 6.94 19.18 0.39
N PHE A 84 7.02 20.14 1.31
CA PHE A 84 8.04 20.17 2.35
C PHE A 84 7.97 18.94 3.26
N VAL A 85 6.81 18.63 3.85
CA VAL A 85 6.63 17.44 4.71
C VAL A 85 6.99 16.16 3.98
N LEU A 86 6.53 16.03 2.73
CA LEU A 86 6.76 14.86 1.91
C LEU A 86 8.25 14.67 1.60
N SER A 87 8.95 15.76 1.27
CA SER A 87 10.39 15.77 1.04
C SER A 87 11.15 15.36 2.29
N GLU A 88 10.83 15.94 3.46
CA GLU A 88 11.50 15.63 4.72
C GLU A 88 11.29 14.18 5.15
N VAL A 89 10.06 13.65 5.02
CA VAL A 89 9.80 12.23 5.26
C VAL A 89 10.66 11.35 4.35
N ASN A 90 10.73 11.67 3.05
CA ASN A 90 11.55 10.91 2.10
C ASN A 90 13.03 10.95 2.47
N ASN A 91 13.56 12.13 2.83
CA ASN A 91 14.96 12.33 3.18
C ASN A 91 15.34 11.51 4.41
N HIS A 92 14.56 11.61 5.50
CA HIS A 92 14.82 10.88 6.74
C HIS A 92 14.69 9.37 6.57
N LEU A 93 13.67 8.89 5.84
CA LEU A 93 13.47 7.45 5.62
C LEU A 93 14.55 6.86 4.71
N SER A 94 14.95 7.57 3.66
CA SER A 94 16.02 7.13 2.77
C SER A 94 17.36 7.05 3.50
N GLN A 95 17.67 8.05 4.33
CA GLN A 95 18.85 8.03 5.20
C GLN A 95 18.80 6.86 6.19
N CYS A 96 17.67 6.67 6.86
CA CYS A 96 17.45 5.57 7.81
C CYS A 96 17.69 4.20 7.17
N ALA A 97 17.13 3.95 5.98
CA ALA A 97 17.32 2.70 5.26
C ALA A 97 18.76 2.50 4.79
N PHE A 98 19.39 3.57 4.25
CA PHE A 98 20.78 3.54 3.84
C PHE A 98 21.70 3.15 5.01
N ASP A 99 21.56 3.81 6.16
CA ASP A 99 22.37 3.54 7.35
C ASP A 99 22.13 2.14 7.90
N PHE A 100 20.86 1.70 7.95
CA PHE A 100 20.52 0.35 8.37
C PHE A 100 21.19 -0.72 7.49
N ILE A 101 21.16 -0.53 6.17
CA ILE A 101 21.77 -1.46 5.21
C ILE A 101 23.29 -1.44 5.29
N ALA A 102 23.90 -0.26 5.37
CA ALA A 102 25.34 -0.09 5.48
C ALA A 102 25.87 -0.69 6.79
N LYS A 103 25.24 -0.36 7.92
CA LYS A 103 25.62 -0.84 9.27
C LYS A 103 25.62 -2.37 9.35
N HIS A 104 24.66 -3.02 8.69
CA HIS A 104 24.50 -4.48 8.73
C HIS A 104 25.07 -5.20 7.51
N HIS A 105 25.70 -4.46 6.58
CA HIS A 105 26.31 -4.98 5.36
C HIS A 105 25.37 -5.89 4.55
N PHE A 106 24.10 -5.50 4.43
CA PHE A 106 23.14 -6.29 3.65
C PHE A 106 23.48 -6.24 2.15
N PRO A 107 23.36 -7.37 1.44
CA PRO A 107 23.64 -7.40 0.02
C PRO A 107 22.59 -6.61 -0.76
N ILE A 108 23.07 -5.71 -1.62
CA ILE A 108 22.22 -4.93 -2.54
C ILE A 108 22.30 -5.59 -3.92
N PRO A 109 21.19 -6.11 -4.48
CA PRO A 109 21.18 -6.63 -5.83
C PRO A 109 21.60 -5.55 -6.84
N ARG A 110 22.61 -5.85 -7.66
CA ARG A 110 23.03 -4.98 -8.77
C ARG A 110 22.08 -5.16 -9.94
N GLU A 111 21.43 -4.08 -10.34
CA GLU A 111 20.65 -4.04 -11.57
C GLU A 111 21.55 -3.52 -12.71
N PRO A 112 21.56 -4.17 -13.90
CA PRO A 112 22.53 -3.90 -14.95
C PRO A 112 22.49 -2.48 -15.55
N LYS A 113 21.43 -1.70 -15.26
CA LYS A 113 21.25 -0.32 -15.76
C LYS A 113 21.32 0.75 -14.66
N LYS A 114 21.42 0.35 -13.38
CA LYS A 114 21.41 1.30 -12.26
C LYS A 114 22.82 1.53 -11.74
N ARG A 115 23.06 2.77 -11.30
CA ARG A 115 24.31 3.14 -10.62
C ARG A 115 24.39 2.42 -9.28
N GLU A 116 25.61 2.27 -8.80
CA GLU A 116 25.86 1.80 -7.44
C GLU A 116 25.31 2.79 -6.43
N VAL A 117 24.80 2.27 -5.32
CA VAL A 117 24.32 3.08 -4.21
C VAL A 117 25.51 3.55 -3.40
N LYS A 118 25.75 4.86 -3.40
CA LYS A 118 26.80 5.55 -2.65
C LYS A 118 26.21 6.55 -1.66
N THR A 119 25.04 7.09 -1.97
CA THR A 119 24.30 8.04 -1.14
C THR A 119 22.87 7.55 -0.90
N PRO A 120 22.21 8.00 0.19
CA PRO A 120 20.79 7.69 0.44
C PRO A 120 19.86 8.11 -0.70
N SER A 121 20.20 9.21 -1.38
CA SER A 121 19.43 9.80 -2.49
C SER A 121 19.64 9.08 -3.84
N ASP A 122 20.56 8.10 -3.92
CA ASP A 122 20.75 7.31 -5.14
C ASP A 122 19.58 6.34 -5.40
N ARG A 123 18.66 6.21 -4.43
CA ARG A 123 17.43 5.42 -4.52
C ARG A 123 16.27 6.22 -3.97
N GLU A 124 15.13 6.09 -4.62
CA GLU A 124 13.87 6.60 -4.10
C GLU A 124 13.40 5.77 -2.90
N TRP A 125 12.61 6.35 -2.00
CA TRP A 125 12.03 5.62 -0.87
C TRP A 125 11.28 4.34 -1.31
N THR A 126 10.59 4.39 -2.45
CA THR A 126 9.92 3.22 -3.03
C THR A 126 10.88 2.05 -3.29
N GLU A 127 12.07 2.33 -3.81
CA GLU A 127 13.11 1.34 -4.08
C GLU A 127 13.74 0.81 -2.78
N TRP A 128 13.90 1.68 -1.78
CA TRP A 128 14.32 1.27 -0.44
C TRP A 128 13.32 0.31 0.20
N VAL A 129 12.02 0.62 0.14
CA VAL A 129 10.96 -0.28 0.62
C VAL A 129 10.97 -1.60 -0.12
N HIS A 130 11.09 -1.61 -1.44
CA HIS A 130 11.18 -2.85 -2.21
C HIS A 130 12.36 -3.72 -1.77
N LEU A 131 13.53 -3.10 -1.53
CA LEU A 131 14.72 -3.79 -1.05
C LEU A 131 14.51 -4.34 0.39
N LEU A 132 14.05 -3.50 1.32
CA LEU A 132 13.82 -3.89 2.71
C LEU A 132 12.78 -5.01 2.83
N LYS A 133 11.68 -4.92 2.08
CA LYS A 133 10.67 -5.99 1.99
C LYS A 133 11.29 -7.29 1.48
N ARG A 134 12.11 -7.23 0.42
CA ARG A 134 12.78 -8.42 -0.12
C ARG A 134 13.75 -9.04 0.88
N LEU A 135 14.55 -8.22 1.58
CA LEU A 135 15.46 -8.70 2.62
C LEU A 135 14.71 -9.33 3.80
N ALA A 136 13.57 -8.74 4.21
CA ALA A 136 12.73 -9.26 5.27
C ALA A 136 12.08 -10.61 4.90
N THR A 137 11.43 -10.70 3.73
CA THR A 137 10.70 -11.91 3.31
C THR A 137 11.63 -13.06 2.96
N THR A 138 12.84 -12.77 2.45
CA THR A 138 13.88 -13.78 2.22
C THR A 138 14.69 -14.13 3.47
N ARG A 139 14.24 -13.67 4.65
CA ARG A 139 14.86 -13.93 5.97
C ARG A 139 16.34 -13.53 6.05
N ARG A 140 16.75 -12.53 5.28
CA ARG A 140 18.11 -11.98 5.33
C ARG A 140 18.30 -11.03 6.51
N ILE A 141 17.23 -10.43 7.02
CA ILE A 141 17.25 -9.58 8.22
C ILE A 141 16.99 -10.45 9.46
N PRO A 142 17.96 -10.63 10.37
CA PRO A 142 17.72 -11.28 11.66
C PRO A 142 16.75 -10.45 12.51
N ALA A 143 15.76 -11.11 13.13
CA ALA A 143 14.73 -10.45 13.93
C ALA A 143 15.32 -9.53 15.03
N ARG A 144 16.41 -9.94 15.67
CA ARG A 144 17.11 -9.15 16.71
C ARG A 144 17.54 -7.74 16.27
N LEU A 145 17.72 -7.52 14.96
CA LEU A 145 18.08 -6.21 14.43
C LEU A 145 16.88 -5.27 14.38
N LEU A 146 15.66 -5.80 14.35
CA LEU A 146 14.43 -5.01 14.36
C LEU A 146 13.95 -4.77 15.79
N PHE A 147 13.23 -3.66 16.00
CA PHE A 147 12.58 -3.38 17.27
C PHE A 147 11.59 -4.50 17.61
N ASN A 148 11.69 -5.04 18.84
CA ASN A 148 10.89 -6.17 19.32
C ASN A 148 10.83 -7.41 18.41
N GLY A 149 11.75 -7.57 17.46
CA GLY A 149 11.75 -8.72 16.54
C GLY A 149 10.62 -8.76 15.51
N GLN A 150 9.93 -7.63 15.25
CA GLN A 150 8.66 -7.60 14.52
C GLN A 150 8.80 -7.64 12.98
N ILE A 151 9.35 -8.73 12.43
CA ILE A 151 9.52 -8.88 10.96
C ILE A 151 8.19 -8.79 10.20
N GLN A 152 7.10 -9.38 10.73
CA GLN A 152 5.79 -9.34 10.07
C GLN A 152 5.23 -7.92 10.00
N GLN A 153 5.38 -7.13 11.07
CA GLN A 153 4.91 -5.75 11.09
C GLN A 153 5.76 -4.83 10.19
N LEU A 154 7.06 -5.12 10.05
CA LEU A 154 7.94 -4.35 9.16
C LEU A 154 7.37 -4.25 7.74
N VAL A 155 6.89 -5.36 7.16
CA VAL A 155 6.36 -5.34 5.79
C VAL A 155 5.13 -4.43 5.69
N THR A 156 4.18 -4.57 6.61
CA THR A 156 2.97 -3.74 6.65
C THR A 156 3.28 -2.27 6.88
N ILE A 157 4.19 -1.94 7.82
CA ILE A 157 4.59 -0.57 8.11
C ILE A 157 5.27 0.07 6.90
N LEU A 158 6.15 -0.66 6.22
CA LEU A 158 6.78 -0.19 4.99
C LEU A 158 5.74 0.07 3.89
N GLU A 159 4.73 -0.79 3.73
CA GLU A 159 3.65 -0.57 2.76
C GLU A 159 2.81 0.66 3.10
N ASN A 160 2.48 0.87 4.37
CA ASN A 160 1.73 2.05 4.80
C ASN A 160 2.53 3.34 4.59
N SER A 161 3.86 3.27 4.63
CA SER A 161 4.73 4.41 4.30
C SER A 161 4.85 4.70 2.79
N LEU A 162 4.30 3.83 1.93
CA LEU A 162 4.32 3.97 0.46
C LEU A 162 3.08 4.66 -0.13
N GLU A 163 2.12 5.10 0.68
CA GLU A 163 0.85 5.72 0.22
C GLU A 163 1.04 7.04 -0.57
N MET A 164 2.28 7.39 -0.88
CA MET A 164 2.67 8.60 -1.58
C MET A 164 3.69 8.30 -2.66
N ARG A 165 3.28 7.48 -3.60
CA ARG A 165 3.97 7.41 -4.88
C ARG A 165 4.07 8.83 -5.45
N HIS A 166 5.29 9.37 -5.46
CA HIS A 166 5.74 10.57 -6.20
C HIS A 166 5.30 11.94 -5.66
N ALA A 167 5.81 12.34 -4.50
CA ALA A 167 5.74 13.74 -4.06
C ALA A 167 6.66 14.67 -4.89
N ALA A 168 7.86 14.19 -5.27
CA ALA A 168 8.88 15.04 -5.87
C ALA A 168 8.76 15.27 -7.40
N MET A 169 7.93 14.49 -8.12
CA MET A 169 7.98 14.43 -9.59
C MET A 169 6.70 14.91 -10.30
N HIS A 170 5.59 15.14 -9.60
CA HIS A 170 4.35 15.61 -10.21
C HIS A 170 4.02 17.04 -9.77
N LYS A 171 4.34 18.02 -10.61
CA LYS A 171 4.03 19.45 -10.40
C LYS A 171 2.53 19.76 -10.23
N SER A 172 1.64 18.78 -10.49
CA SER A 172 0.19 18.90 -10.43
C SER A 172 -0.43 17.79 -9.58
N ARG A 173 0.19 17.44 -8.44
CA ARG A 173 -0.40 16.48 -7.51
C ARG A 173 -1.61 17.12 -6.80
N PRO A 174 -2.74 16.39 -6.67
CA PRO A 174 -3.85 16.87 -5.85
C PRO A 174 -3.43 17.02 -4.38
N ILE A 175 -3.88 18.10 -3.75
CA ILE A 175 -3.69 18.35 -2.31
C ILE A 175 -4.35 17.20 -1.54
N LYS A 176 -3.62 16.62 -0.58
CA LYS A 176 -4.14 15.58 0.31
C LYS A 176 -4.85 16.20 1.49
N ASP A 177 -5.82 15.47 2.06
CA ASP A 177 -6.37 15.82 3.35
C ASP A 177 -5.33 15.72 4.46
N ASP A 178 -5.50 16.53 5.48
CA ASP A 178 -4.53 16.69 6.57
C ASP A 178 -4.27 15.37 7.32
N ARG A 179 -5.32 14.56 7.46
CA ARG A 179 -5.23 13.26 8.14
C ARG A 179 -4.30 12.31 7.39
N ASN A 180 -4.39 12.28 6.06
CA ASN A 180 -3.51 11.46 5.23
C ASN A 180 -2.04 11.91 5.33
N VAL A 181 -1.78 13.22 5.38
CA VAL A 181 -0.41 13.75 5.59
C VAL A 181 0.13 13.32 6.97
N LEU A 182 -0.65 13.46 8.04
CA LEU A 182 -0.25 13.02 9.38
C LEU A 182 -0.05 11.50 9.48
N GLN A 183 -0.90 10.71 8.82
CA GLN A 183 -0.78 9.25 8.77
C GLN A 183 0.51 8.81 8.10
N LEU A 184 0.92 9.49 7.02
CA LEU A 184 2.22 9.24 6.42
C LEU A 184 3.34 9.49 7.44
N VAL A 185 3.39 10.67 8.05
CA VAL A 185 4.50 11.02 8.96
C VAL A 185 4.55 10.01 10.10
N SER A 186 3.38 9.62 10.63
CA SER A 186 3.23 8.55 11.62
C SER A 186 3.76 7.19 11.14
N ALA A 187 3.47 6.79 9.90
CA ALA A 187 4.03 5.58 9.31
C ALA A 187 5.56 5.66 9.19
N GLY A 188 6.10 6.82 8.81
CA GLY A 188 7.54 7.08 8.79
C GLY A 188 8.20 6.93 10.17
N ILE A 189 7.59 7.47 11.22
CA ILE A 189 8.05 7.30 12.60
C ILE A 189 8.11 5.81 12.97
N GLN A 190 7.10 5.03 12.58
CA GLN A 190 7.08 3.59 12.82
C GLN A 190 8.19 2.85 12.07
N VAL A 191 8.51 3.26 10.83
CA VAL A 191 9.66 2.73 10.08
C VAL A 191 10.97 3.00 10.82
N ALA A 192 11.21 4.27 11.22
CA ALA A 192 12.43 4.63 11.94
C ALA A 192 12.56 3.86 13.26
N ARG A 193 11.44 3.71 13.99
CA ARG A 193 11.38 2.93 15.23
C ARG A 193 11.74 1.45 14.98
N ILE A 194 11.14 0.82 13.97
CA ILE A 194 11.37 -0.61 13.73
C ILE A 194 12.79 -0.92 13.25
N LEU A 195 13.40 0.01 12.52
CA LEU A 195 14.81 -0.03 12.10
C LEU A 195 15.79 0.40 13.20
N LYS A 196 15.27 0.78 14.39
CA LYS A 196 16.04 1.24 15.56
C LYS A 196 16.92 2.46 15.25
N ASP A 197 16.40 3.41 14.49
CA ASP A 197 17.07 4.69 14.21
C ASP A 197 16.48 5.79 15.09
N PRO A 198 17.16 6.18 16.20
CA PRO A 198 16.66 7.21 17.08
C PRO A 198 16.64 8.59 16.42
N ARG A 199 17.62 8.90 15.56
CA ARG A 199 17.75 10.22 14.94
C ARG A 199 16.63 10.46 13.95
N ALA A 200 16.35 9.49 13.08
CA ALA A 200 15.23 9.59 12.16
C ALA A 200 13.89 9.62 12.90
N MET A 201 13.73 8.85 13.97
CA MET A 201 12.50 8.84 14.77
C MET A 201 12.22 10.19 15.44
N GLU A 202 13.25 10.82 16.04
CA GLU A 202 13.13 12.14 16.66
C GLU A 202 12.81 13.23 15.62
N ALA A 203 13.51 13.24 14.48
CA ALA A 203 13.28 14.21 13.42
C ALA A 203 11.87 14.09 12.81
N LEU A 204 11.42 12.87 12.54
CA LEU A 204 10.06 12.63 12.02
C LEU A 204 8.98 12.95 13.05
N ASN A 205 9.24 12.74 14.34
CA ASN A 205 8.33 13.16 15.40
C ASN A 205 8.23 14.70 15.48
N ALA A 206 9.35 15.41 15.37
CA ALA A 206 9.34 16.87 15.29
C ALA A 206 8.57 17.37 14.06
N LEU A 207 8.75 16.72 12.91
CA LEU A 207 8.01 17.01 11.69
C LEU A 207 6.50 16.77 11.86
N TYR A 208 6.10 15.70 12.55
CA TYR A 208 4.69 15.44 12.86
C TYR A 208 4.08 16.58 13.67
N MET A 209 4.75 16.97 14.76
CA MET A 209 4.29 18.06 15.64
C MET A 209 4.20 19.39 14.88
N TRP A 210 5.18 19.69 14.03
CA TRP A 210 5.17 20.87 13.18
C TRP A 210 3.99 20.86 12.20
N THR A 211 3.77 19.72 11.52
CA THR A 211 2.67 19.54 10.57
C THR A 211 1.32 19.76 11.25
N GLU A 212 1.13 19.16 12.43
CA GLU A 212 -0.08 19.31 13.25
C GLU A 212 -0.30 20.77 13.68
N ALA A 213 0.75 21.46 14.14
CA ALA A 213 0.67 22.88 14.50
C ALA A 213 0.27 23.77 13.32
N CYS A 214 0.85 23.55 12.13
CA CYS A 214 0.48 24.27 10.91
C CYS A 214 -1.00 24.05 10.56
N ILE A 215 -1.50 22.81 10.63
CA ILE A 215 -2.92 22.51 10.40
C ILE A 215 -3.81 23.32 11.37
N TYR A 216 -3.50 23.30 12.66
CA TYR A 216 -4.28 24.04 13.66
C TYR A 216 -4.27 25.57 13.43
N GLU A 217 -3.11 26.13 13.08
CA GLU A 217 -2.99 27.56 12.78
C GLU A 217 -3.85 27.96 11.57
N ARG A 218 -3.80 27.17 10.49
CA ARG A 218 -4.61 27.38 9.28
C ARG A 218 -6.11 27.25 9.57
N GLN A 219 -6.51 26.29 10.39
CA GLN A 219 -7.90 26.14 10.84
C GLN A 219 -8.37 27.32 11.68
N ALA A 220 -7.53 27.81 12.60
CA ALA A 220 -7.86 28.97 13.42
C ALA A 220 -8.08 30.21 12.57
N LEU A 221 -7.17 30.48 11.62
CA LEU A 221 -7.31 31.60 10.67
C LEU A 221 -8.59 31.48 9.84
N ALA A 222 -8.90 30.31 9.30
CA ALA A 222 -10.12 30.09 8.52
C ALA A 222 -11.39 30.43 9.33
N ARG A 223 -11.40 30.18 10.65
CA ARG A 223 -12.54 30.53 11.53
C ARG A 223 -12.69 32.03 11.81
N PHE A 224 -11.64 32.83 11.62
CA PHE A 224 -11.71 34.29 11.82
C PHE A 224 -12.11 35.05 10.55
N TYR A 225 -12.00 34.43 9.37
CA TYR A 225 -12.36 35.03 8.08
C TYR A 225 -13.77 34.64 7.59
N TYR A 226 -14.52 33.86 8.38
CA TYR A 226 -15.95 33.55 8.18
C TYR A 226 -16.75 34.02 9.40
#